data_AF-A0A3M7LXE0-F1
#
_entry.id   AF-A0A3M7LXE0-F1
#
_cell.length_a   1.000
_cell.length_b   1.000
_cell.length_c   1.000
_cell.angle_alpha   90.00
_cell.angle_beta   90.00
_cell.angle_gamma   90.00
#
_symmetry.space_group_name_H-M   'P 1'
#
loop_
_entity.id
_entity.type
_entity.pdbx_description
1 polymer ?
#
loop_
_entity_poly.entity_id
_entity_poly.type
_entity_poly.pdbx_seq_one_letter_code
_entity_poly.pdbx_strand_id
1 'polypeptide(L)'
;MESQNISNMDNTYALHVGSVGVLVVLRLKDSNNERYVILIEQPQICAHGASFLELPAANLEERTGDIIGEDMEEIEDATGLRIRREDTINMTEMALEHSLRNEHLPPAIQPSPTTPDEYVSVLLWDKDLEWSDFENLVQRFGSNRAENEPTTVRVHHFEALWGEGSKNARMLSAWALYEGLNRSGRIEQRLHELRTGQTSRRPRKDRVC
;
A
#
# COMPACT_ATOMS: atom_id res chain seq x y z
N MET A 1 -17.97 -40.38 -13.19
CA MET A 1 -17.03 -39.26 -12.95
C MET A 1 -17.35 -38.76 -11.56
N GLU A 2 -16.58 -39.26 -10.60
CA GLU A 2 -16.83 -39.08 -9.17
C GLU A 2 -16.56 -37.64 -8.75
N SER A 3 -17.58 -37.03 -8.14
CA SER A 3 -17.46 -35.83 -7.33
C SER A 3 -16.57 -36.14 -6.13
N GLN A 4 -15.35 -35.59 -6.11
CA GLN A 4 -14.52 -35.67 -4.92
C GLN A 4 -15.11 -34.77 -3.84
N ASN A 5 -15.57 -35.44 -2.80
CA ASN A 5 -16.12 -34.91 -1.57
C ASN A 5 -14.97 -34.33 -0.74
N ILE A 6 -14.84 -33.00 -0.68
CA ILE A 6 -13.85 -32.33 0.19
C ILE A 6 -14.45 -32.31 1.60
N SER A 7 -14.41 -33.47 2.26
CA SER A 7 -14.81 -33.61 3.67
C SER A 7 -13.63 -33.33 4.58
N ASN A 8 -13.81 -32.39 5.51
CA ASN A 8 -12.99 -32.11 6.68
C ASN A 8 -11.53 -31.73 6.40
N MET A 9 -11.31 -30.44 6.08
CA MET A 9 -10.07 -29.79 6.52
C MET A 9 -10.30 -29.34 7.96
N ASP A 10 -9.55 -29.93 8.89
CA ASP A 10 -9.51 -29.49 10.28
C ASP A 10 -9.15 -28.01 10.31
N ASN A 11 -10.14 -27.18 10.61
CA ASN A 11 -10.01 -25.73 10.69
C ASN A 11 -9.19 -25.41 11.95
N THR A 12 -7.88 -25.54 11.82
CA THR A 12 -6.91 -25.00 12.79
C THR A 12 -7.14 -23.50 12.77
N TYR A 13 -7.53 -22.94 13.91
CA TYR A 13 -7.84 -21.52 14.06
C TYR A 13 -6.77 -20.66 13.37
N ALA A 14 -7.11 -20.12 12.20
CA ALA A 14 -6.25 -19.26 11.42
C ALA A 14 -6.19 -17.90 12.11
N LEU A 15 -5.00 -17.51 12.56
CA LEU A 15 -4.72 -16.10 12.84
C LEU A 15 -4.87 -15.36 11.52
N HIS A 16 -5.83 -14.44 11.42
CA HIS A 16 -6.00 -13.64 10.21
C HIS A 16 -4.88 -12.61 10.21
N VAL A 17 -3.87 -12.79 9.36
CA VAL A 17 -2.74 -11.85 9.28
C VAL A 17 -2.99 -10.90 8.12
N GLY A 18 -3.89 -9.94 8.37
CA GLY A 18 -4.08 -8.80 7.48
C GLY A 18 -2.94 -7.80 7.66
N SER A 19 -2.44 -7.22 6.57
CA SER A 19 -1.55 -6.06 6.63
C SER A 19 -1.91 -5.01 5.59
N VAL A 20 -1.48 -3.79 5.84
CA VAL A 20 -1.57 -2.67 4.91
C VAL A 20 -0.17 -2.18 4.57
N GLY A 21 0.08 -1.96 3.28
CA GLY A 21 1.26 -1.24 2.80
C GLY A 21 0.84 0.09 2.17
N VAL A 22 1.61 1.15 2.42
CA VAL A 22 1.34 2.46 1.85
C VAL A 22 2.45 2.83 0.86
N LEU A 23 2.06 2.99 -0.39
CA LEU A 23 2.91 3.60 -1.41
C LEU A 23 2.84 5.13 -1.25
N VAL A 24 3.89 5.69 -0.67
CA VAL A 24 4.02 7.14 -0.43
C VAL A 24 4.74 7.77 -1.62
N VAL A 25 4.01 8.49 -2.47
CA VAL A 25 4.55 9.18 -3.66
C VAL A 25 4.58 10.68 -3.44
N LEU A 26 5.74 11.28 -3.68
CA LEU A 26 5.95 12.72 -3.64
C LEU A 26 6.23 13.24 -5.05
N ARG A 27 5.45 14.21 -5.51
CA ARG A 27 5.64 14.89 -6.79
C ARG A 27 6.13 16.30 -6.56
N LEU A 28 7.14 16.70 -7.31
CA LEU A 28 7.56 18.10 -7.31
C LEU A 28 6.75 18.87 -8.35
N LYS A 29 6.13 19.99 -7.94
CA LYS A 29 5.22 20.76 -8.81
C LYS A 29 5.91 21.39 -10.02
N ASP A 30 7.14 21.86 -9.83
CA ASP A 30 7.91 22.58 -10.86
C ASP A 30 8.89 21.69 -11.62
N SER A 31 8.91 20.39 -11.34
CA SER A 31 9.78 19.45 -12.05
C SER A 31 9.05 18.79 -13.22
N ASN A 32 9.81 18.17 -14.12
CA ASN A 32 9.30 17.44 -15.29
C ASN A 32 8.61 16.12 -14.87
N ASN A 33 7.57 16.22 -14.03
CA ASN A 33 6.84 15.10 -13.44
C ASN A 33 7.75 14.15 -12.65
N GLU A 34 8.78 14.67 -11.97
CA GLU A 34 9.65 13.86 -11.14
C GLU A 34 8.90 13.38 -9.90
N ARG A 35 9.06 12.08 -9.62
CA ARG A 35 8.38 11.38 -8.55
C ARG A 35 9.40 10.71 -7.65
N TYR A 36 9.18 10.88 -6.36
CA TYR A 36 9.94 10.23 -5.32
C TYR A 36 9.03 9.31 -4.52
N VAL A 37 9.63 8.29 -3.93
CA VAL A 37 8.97 7.32 -3.05
C VAL A 37 9.67 7.28 -1.71
N ILE A 38 8.87 7.19 -0.65
CA ILE A 38 9.38 6.97 0.71
C ILE A 38 9.32 5.48 1.03
N LEU A 39 10.47 4.95 1.43
CA LEU A 39 10.67 3.56 1.83
C LEU A 39 11.25 3.53 3.23
N ILE A 40 11.07 2.40 3.91
CA ILE A 40 11.76 2.08 5.15
C ILE A 40 12.78 0.99 4.90
N GLU A 41 13.89 1.05 5.61
CA GLU A 41 14.95 0.04 5.61
C GLU A 41 15.09 -0.51 7.02
N GLN A 42 14.82 -1.80 7.20
CA GLN A 42 14.90 -2.46 8.49
C GLN A 42 15.53 -3.87 8.35
N PRO A 43 16.30 -4.34 9.36
CA PRO A 43 16.88 -5.67 9.35
C PRO A 43 15.81 -6.73 9.60
N GLN A 44 15.72 -7.72 8.71
CA GLN A 44 14.75 -8.79 8.85
C GLN A 44 15.38 -10.05 9.48
N ILE A 45 14.89 -10.44 10.67
CA ILE A 45 15.43 -11.59 11.42
C ILE A 45 15.34 -12.88 10.59
N CYS A 46 14.19 -13.10 9.93
CA CYS A 46 13.94 -14.25 9.06
C CYS A 46 14.86 -14.31 7.84
N ALA A 47 15.58 -13.24 7.53
CA ALA A 47 16.54 -13.14 6.44
C ALA A 47 17.99 -13.06 6.95
N HIS A 48 18.28 -13.62 8.12
CA HIS A 48 19.61 -13.61 8.76
C HIS A 48 20.15 -12.19 9.03
N GLY A 49 19.24 -11.25 9.34
CA GLY A 49 19.60 -9.86 9.63
C GLY A 49 19.92 -9.01 8.40
N ALA A 50 19.65 -9.51 7.19
CA ALA A 50 19.71 -8.68 5.99
C ALA A 50 18.63 -7.59 6.04
N SER A 51 19.02 -6.37 5.68
CA SER A 51 18.09 -5.25 5.53
C SER A 51 17.47 -5.23 4.13
N PHE A 52 16.19 -4.89 4.09
CA PHE A 52 15.45 -4.71 2.83
C PHE A 52 14.81 -3.35 2.81
N LEU A 53 14.70 -2.78 1.60
CA LEU A 53 13.82 -1.66 1.34
C LEU A 53 12.38 -2.18 1.27
N GLU A 54 11.50 -1.56 2.03
CA GLU A 54 10.10 -1.93 2.14
C GLU A 54 9.21 -0.70 2.08
N LEU A 55 7.94 -0.89 1.70
CA LEU A 55 6.94 0.15 1.90
C LEU A 55 6.69 0.33 3.40
N PRO A 56 6.41 1.56 3.86
CA PRO A 56 5.77 1.76 5.15
C PRO A 56 4.52 0.89 5.25
N ALA A 57 4.39 0.15 6.33
CA ALA A 57 3.36 -0.86 6.49
C ALA A 57 2.95 -1.02 7.95
N ALA A 58 1.78 -1.59 8.15
CA ALA A 58 1.26 -1.94 9.46
C ALA A 58 0.42 -3.23 9.37
N ASN A 59 0.31 -3.93 10.49
CA ASN A 59 -0.57 -5.10 10.59
C ASN A 59 -1.97 -4.65 10.98
N LEU A 60 -2.99 -5.26 10.39
CA LEU A 60 -4.39 -4.95 10.68
C LEU A 60 -4.84 -5.73 11.92
N GLU A 61 -5.36 -5.06 12.93
CA GLU A 61 -5.98 -5.74 14.07
C GLU A 61 -7.35 -6.35 13.69
N GLU A 62 -7.60 -7.61 14.08
CA GLU A 62 -8.83 -8.38 13.75
C GLU A 62 -10.15 -7.73 14.22
N ARG A 63 -10.12 -6.72 15.08
CA ARG A 63 -11.29 -6.32 15.91
C ARG A 63 -12.12 -5.17 15.35
N THR A 64 -11.63 -4.43 14.37
CA THR A 64 -12.34 -3.29 13.83
C THR A 64 -12.35 -3.41 12.32
N GLY A 65 -13.53 -3.47 11.71
CA GLY A 65 -13.69 -3.34 10.25
C GLY A 65 -13.28 -1.97 9.70
N ASP A 66 -12.46 -1.23 10.45
CA ASP A 66 -12.02 0.14 10.21
C ASP A 66 -10.47 0.14 10.13
N ILE A 67 -10.01 -0.40 8.99
CA ILE A 67 -8.67 -0.87 8.54
C ILE A 67 -7.49 0.15 8.65
N ILE A 68 -7.64 1.31 9.29
CA ILE A 68 -6.72 2.47 9.03
C ILE A 68 -6.52 3.44 10.21
N GLY A 69 -7.15 3.24 11.37
CA GLY A 69 -7.02 4.19 12.49
C GLY A 69 -5.71 4.01 13.26
N GLU A 70 -5.61 2.89 13.97
CA GLU A 70 -4.46 2.50 14.78
C GLU A 70 -3.29 2.04 13.89
N ASP A 71 -3.59 1.38 12.77
CA ASP A 71 -2.59 0.91 11.79
C ASP A 71 -1.75 2.05 11.17
N MET A 72 -2.25 3.30 11.19
CA MET A 72 -1.50 4.46 10.67
C MET A 72 -0.52 5.05 11.68
N GLU A 73 -0.66 4.73 12.97
CA GLU A 73 0.26 5.18 14.02
C GLU A 73 1.65 4.54 13.83
N GLU A 74 1.72 3.24 13.54
CA GLU A 74 2.98 2.54 13.24
C GLU A 74 3.72 3.17 12.03
N ILE A 75 2.96 3.61 11.03
CA ILE A 75 3.50 4.29 9.85
C ILE A 75 3.96 5.71 10.20
N GLU A 76 3.21 6.44 11.03
CA GLU A 76 3.60 7.77 11.52
C GLU A 76 4.83 7.70 12.41
N ASP A 77 4.97 6.69 13.26
CA ASP A 77 6.16 6.48 14.09
C ASP A 77 7.39 6.20 13.22
N ALA A 78 7.26 5.26 12.26
CA ALA A 78 8.37 4.88 11.39
C ALA A 78 8.81 6.00 10.43
N THR A 79 7.87 6.83 9.96
CA THR A 79 8.14 7.81 8.89
C THR A 79 8.05 9.27 9.33
N GLY A 80 7.46 9.57 10.49
CA GLY A 80 7.11 10.93 10.90
C GLY A 80 6.07 11.60 9.99
N LEU A 81 5.37 10.84 9.14
CA LEU A 81 4.31 11.31 8.25
C LEU A 81 2.95 10.93 8.80
N ARG A 82 2.13 11.95 9.03
CA ARG A 82 0.73 11.76 9.40
C ARG A 82 -0.12 11.47 8.17
N ILE A 83 -0.32 10.20 7.87
CA ILE A 83 -1.13 9.72 6.75
C ILE A 83 -2.55 9.43 7.25
N ARG A 84 -3.55 10.13 6.69
CA ARG A 84 -4.95 9.92 7.03
C ARG A 84 -5.64 9.04 6.00
N ARG A 85 -6.56 8.19 6.46
CA ARG A 85 -7.40 7.32 5.60
C ARG A 85 -8.01 8.09 4.43
N GLU A 86 -8.66 9.21 4.73
CA GLU A 86 -9.38 10.03 3.74
C GLU A 86 -8.47 10.62 2.66
N ASP A 87 -7.16 10.71 2.92
CA ASP A 87 -6.16 11.21 1.98
C ASP A 87 -5.52 10.09 1.13
N THR A 88 -5.97 8.84 1.29
CA THR A 88 -5.40 7.67 0.61
C THR A 88 -6.34 7.09 -0.44
N ILE A 89 -5.75 6.36 -1.39
CA ILE A 89 -6.47 5.59 -2.40
C ILE A 89 -6.18 4.11 -2.15
N ASN A 90 -7.23 3.30 -1.91
CA ASN A 90 -7.07 1.86 -1.85
C ASN A 90 -6.91 1.29 -3.27
N MET A 91 -5.67 1.00 -3.67
CA MET A 91 -5.34 0.51 -5.00
C MET A 91 -5.77 -0.93 -5.22
N THR A 92 -5.75 -1.77 -4.18
CA THR A 92 -6.21 -3.17 -4.28
C THR A 92 -7.71 -3.23 -4.51
N GLU A 93 -8.48 -2.46 -3.74
CA GLU A 93 -9.92 -2.36 -3.94
C GLU A 93 -10.25 -1.80 -5.33
N MET A 94 -9.56 -0.74 -5.75
CA MET A 94 -9.74 -0.13 -7.07
C MET A 94 -9.46 -1.12 -8.21
N ALA A 95 -8.39 -1.90 -8.13
CA ALA A 95 -8.10 -2.92 -9.14
C ALA A 95 -9.18 -4.01 -9.23
N LEU A 96 -9.80 -4.35 -8.09
CA LEU A 96 -10.84 -5.38 -7.98
C LEU A 96 -12.26 -4.90 -8.30
N GLU A 97 -12.47 -3.62 -8.64
CA GLU A 97 -13.80 -3.13 -9.04
C GLU A 97 -14.33 -3.78 -10.33
N HIS A 98 -13.42 -4.22 -11.21
CA HIS A 98 -13.76 -4.80 -12.51
C HIS A 98 -13.34 -6.27 -12.66
N SER A 99 -12.80 -6.90 -11.61
CA SER A 99 -12.44 -8.30 -11.63
C SER A 99 -13.64 -9.19 -11.25
N LEU A 100 -13.55 -10.48 -11.59
CA LEU A 100 -14.44 -11.50 -11.04
C LEU A 100 -14.18 -11.58 -9.53
N ARG A 101 -14.98 -10.87 -8.73
CA ARG A 101 -14.85 -10.91 -7.28
C ARG A 101 -15.15 -12.32 -6.79
N ASN A 102 -14.22 -12.88 -6.02
CA ASN A 102 -14.55 -13.98 -5.15
C ASN A 102 -15.16 -13.37 -3.88
N GLU A 103 -16.46 -13.54 -3.68
CA GLU A 103 -17.21 -12.93 -2.56
C GLU A 103 -16.66 -13.31 -1.17
N HIS A 104 -15.82 -14.34 -1.10
CA HIS A 104 -15.27 -14.89 0.14
C HIS A 104 -13.91 -14.30 0.53
N LEU A 105 -13.30 -13.44 -0.31
CA LEU A 105 -11.96 -12.90 -0.08
C LEU A 105 -11.97 -11.37 0.07
N PRO A 106 -11.14 -10.81 0.98
CA PRO A 106 -11.01 -9.36 1.12
C PRO A 106 -10.44 -8.73 -0.15
N PRO A 107 -10.72 -7.43 -0.40
CA PRO A 107 -10.20 -6.71 -1.56
C PRO A 107 -8.71 -6.34 -1.41
N ALA A 108 -7.86 -7.37 -1.30
CA ALA A 108 -6.44 -7.30 -0.98
C ALA A 108 -5.63 -8.23 -1.89
N ILE A 109 -4.33 -8.02 -1.96
CA ILE A 109 -3.40 -8.96 -2.60
C ILE A 109 -3.27 -10.18 -1.71
N GLN A 110 -3.32 -11.36 -2.33
CA GLN A 110 -2.87 -12.60 -1.70
C GLN A 110 -1.45 -12.89 -2.19
N PRO A 111 -0.42 -12.76 -1.33
CA PRO A 111 0.96 -12.99 -1.72
C PRO A 111 1.19 -14.43 -2.19
N SER A 112 0.49 -15.39 -1.59
CA SER A 112 0.48 -16.79 -1.98
C SER A 112 -0.94 -17.35 -2.02
N PRO A 113 -1.33 -18.10 -3.06
CA PRO A 113 -2.62 -18.78 -3.11
C PRO A 113 -2.74 -19.92 -2.08
N THR A 114 -1.62 -20.39 -1.52
CA THR A 114 -1.60 -21.47 -0.52
C THR A 114 -1.71 -20.96 0.91
N THR A 115 -1.67 -19.63 1.11
CA THR A 115 -1.73 -18.98 2.42
C THR A 115 -2.91 -18.00 2.41
N PRO A 116 -4.17 -18.51 2.35
CA PRO A 116 -5.35 -17.68 2.16
C PRO A 116 -5.56 -16.66 3.28
N ASP A 117 -5.00 -16.92 4.46
CA ASP A 117 -5.10 -16.10 5.66
C ASP A 117 -4.14 -14.91 5.68
N GLU A 118 -3.20 -14.86 4.72
CA GLU A 118 -2.31 -13.72 4.50
C GLU A 118 -2.85 -12.84 3.38
N TYR A 119 -3.20 -11.60 3.73
CA TYR A 119 -3.68 -10.63 2.75
C TYR A 119 -3.08 -9.26 3.01
N VAL A 120 -2.79 -8.56 1.91
CA VAL A 120 -2.10 -7.28 1.92
C VAL A 120 -2.91 -6.25 1.14
N SER A 121 -3.48 -5.28 1.85
CA SER A 121 -4.06 -4.11 1.21
C SER A 121 -2.95 -3.15 0.83
N VAL A 122 -3.05 -2.53 -0.35
CA VAL A 122 -2.09 -1.50 -0.76
C VAL A 122 -2.82 -0.19 -0.96
N LEU A 123 -2.41 0.80 -0.17
CA LEU A 123 -2.88 2.16 -0.26
C LEU A 123 -1.86 3.02 -1.02
N LEU A 124 -2.34 4.08 -1.65
CA LEU A 124 -1.54 5.12 -2.26
C LEU A 124 -1.78 6.44 -1.52
N TRP A 125 -0.70 7.10 -1.14
CA TRP A 125 -0.71 8.47 -0.65
C TRP A 125 0.19 9.29 -1.58
N ASP A 126 -0.41 10.12 -2.43
CA ASP A 126 0.27 10.89 -3.49
C ASP A 126 0.10 12.39 -3.22
N LYS A 127 1.21 13.10 -3.02
CA LYS A 127 1.21 14.54 -2.69
C LYS A 127 2.12 15.35 -3.61
N ASP A 128 1.62 16.51 -4.02
CA ASP A 128 2.39 17.53 -4.72
C ASP A 128 3.07 18.45 -3.70
N LEU A 129 4.40 18.59 -3.79
CA LEU A 129 5.22 19.40 -2.89
C LEU A 129 5.99 20.48 -3.67
N GLU A 130 6.24 21.59 -2.98
CA GLU A 130 7.27 22.55 -3.40
C GLU A 130 8.66 21.98 -3.09
N TRP A 131 9.69 22.43 -3.82
CA TRP A 131 11.07 21.96 -3.59
C TRP A 131 11.53 22.16 -2.15
N SER A 132 11.21 23.31 -1.54
CA SER A 132 11.56 23.60 -0.15
C SER A 132 10.93 22.62 0.84
N ASP A 133 9.69 22.19 0.61
CA ASP A 133 8.98 21.25 1.49
C ASP A 133 9.58 19.85 1.35
N PHE A 134 9.94 19.46 0.12
CA PHE A 134 10.64 18.21 -0.15
C PHE A 134 12.01 18.16 0.53
N GLU A 135 12.84 19.20 0.40
CA GLU A 135 14.16 19.26 1.06
C GLU A 135 14.04 19.20 2.58
N ASN A 136 13.11 19.96 3.16
CA ASN A 136 12.83 19.93 4.59
C ASN A 136 12.43 18.52 5.06
N LEU A 137 11.63 17.81 4.27
CA LEU A 137 11.20 16.45 4.57
C LEU A 137 12.38 15.46 4.53
N VAL A 138 13.20 15.51 3.48
CA VAL A 138 14.41 14.67 3.35
C VAL A 138 15.38 14.93 4.50
N GLN A 139 15.56 16.19 4.89
CA GLN A 139 16.43 16.57 6.01
C GLN A 139 15.92 15.98 7.33
N ARG A 140 14.60 16.00 7.58
CA ARG A 140 13.99 15.39 8.77
C ARG A 140 14.29 13.90 8.88
N PHE A 141 14.22 13.16 7.77
CA PHE A 141 14.56 11.73 7.75
C PHE A 141 16.04 11.47 8.08
N GLY A 142 16.93 12.37 7.67
CA GLY A 142 18.35 12.30 8.00
C GLY A 142 18.66 12.61 9.48
N SER A 143 17.88 13.48 10.12
CA SER A 143 18.11 13.93 11.50
C SER A 143 17.42 13.07 12.57
N ASN A 144 16.34 12.36 12.23
CA ASN A 144 15.52 11.59 13.19
C ASN A 144 16.11 10.23 13.62
N ARG A 145 17.43 10.08 13.67
CA ARG A 145 18.03 8.86 14.21
C ARG A 145 17.95 8.84 15.73
N ALA A 146 16.87 8.28 16.29
CA ALA A 146 16.87 7.87 17.68
C ALA A 146 17.89 6.74 17.87
N GLU A 147 18.72 6.80 18.92
CA GLU A 147 19.80 5.83 19.20
C GLU A 147 19.32 4.37 19.33
N ASN A 148 18.01 4.12 19.38
CA ASN A 148 17.39 2.81 19.59
C ASN A 148 16.44 2.35 18.46
N GLU A 149 16.29 3.10 17.36
CA GLU A 149 15.42 2.69 16.24
C GLU A 149 16.23 2.05 15.11
N PRO A 150 16.03 0.75 14.80
CA PRO A 150 16.73 0.07 13.71
C PRO A 150 16.20 0.44 12.32
N THR A 151 15.04 1.11 12.25
CA THR A 151 14.36 1.45 11.00
C THR A 151 14.86 2.78 10.46
N THR A 152 15.32 2.79 9.20
CA THR A 152 15.79 3.99 8.51
C THR A 152 14.84 4.38 7.39
N VAL A 153 14.40 5.64 7.37
CA VAL A 153 13.61 6.17 6.25
C VAL A 153 14.51 6.52 5.07
N ARG A 154 14.13 6.11 3.87
CA ARG A 154 14.85 6.31 2.62
C ARG A 154 13.94 6.98 1.59
N VAL A 155 14.53 7.88 0.79
CA VAL A 155 13.83 8.53 -0.33
C VAL A 155 14.52 8.10 -1.62
N HIS A 156 13.75 7.54 -2.55
CA HIS A 156 14.23 7.07 -3.84
C HIS A 156 13.42 7.68 -4.98
N HIS A 157 13.97 7.67 -6.20
CA HIS A 157 13.17 7.92 -7.39
C HIS A 157 12.12 6.81 -7.54
N PHE A 158 10.90 7.19 -7.88
CA PHE A 158 9.82 6.23 -8.10
C PHE A 158 10.20 5.19 -9.17
N GLU A 159 10.93 5.61 -10.20
CA GLU A 159 11.36 4.77 -11.32
C GLU A 159 12.36 3.67 -10.90
N ALA A 160 13.00 3.80 -9.73
CA ALA A 160 13.89 2.77 -9.20
C ALA A 160 13.15 1.66 -8.44
N LEU A 161 11.87 1.88 -8.09
CA LEU A 161 11.11 1.02 -7.17
C LEU A 161 11.03 -0.45 -7.61
N TRP A 162 10.85 -0.69 -8.92
CA TRP A 162 10.79 -2.05 -9.46
C TRP A 162 12.11 -2.83 -9.34
N GLY A 163 13.25 -2.11 -9.37
CA GLY A 163 14.59 -2.69 -9.21
C GLY A 163 14.91 -2.92 -7.74
N GLU A 164 14.77 -1.87 -6.93
CA GLU A 164 15.20 -1.83 -5.53
C GLU A 164 14.45 -2.81 -4.63
N GLY A 165 13.19 -3.15 -4.91
CA GLY A 165 12.49 -4.21 -4.18
C GLY A 165 11.84 -5.21 -5.08
N SER A 166 12.57 -5.57 -6.12
CA SER A 166 12.39 -6.84 -6.84
C SER A 166 12.28 -8.07 -5.92
N LYS A 167 12.79 -7.99 -4.68
CA LYS A 167 12.72 -9.06 -3.67
C LYS A 167 11.56 -8.92 -2.68
N ASN A 168 10.78 -7.84 -2.73
CA ASN A 168 9.66 -7.59 -1.82
C ASN A 168 8.34 -7.61 -2.59
N ALA A 169 7.53 -8.65 -2.37
CA ALA A 169 6.28 -8.87 -3.10
C ALA A 169 5.26 -7.73 -2.91
N ARG A 170 5.16 -7.18 -1.70
CA ARG A 170 4.28 -6.03 -1.39
C ARG A 170 4.69 -4.81 -2.21
N MET A 171 5.98 -4.53 -2.30
CA MET A 171 6.50 -3.39 -3.03
C MET A 171 6.31 -3.52 -4.55
N LEU A 172 6.60 -4.70 -5.12
CA LEU A 172 6.32 -4.97 -6.54
C LEU A 172 4.82 -4.91 -6.85
N SER A 173 3.98 -5.41 -5.94
CA SER A 173 2.52 -5.35 -6.12
C SER A 173 2.03 -3.91 -6.12
N ALA A 174 2.53 -3.07 -5.20
CA ALA A 174 2.19 -1.65 -5.17
C ALA A 174 2.63 -0.92 -6.44
N TRP A 175 3.86 -1.16 -6.90
CA TRP A 175 4.36 -0.60 -8.15
C TRP A 175 3.50 -1.02 -9.34
N ALA A 176 3.19 -2.31 -9.48
CA ALA A 176 2.41 -2.84 -10.59
C ALA A 176 0.96 -2.33 -10.58
N LEU A 177 0.33 -2.25 -9.40
CA LEU A 177 -0.99 -1.67 -9.23
C LEU A 177 -1.00 -0.19 -9.59
N TYR A 178 -0.03 0.57 -9.09
CA TYR A 178 0.12 1.98 -9.41
C TYR A 178 0.27 2.17 -10.91
N GLU A 179 1.21 1.49 -11.56
CA GLU A 179 1.45 1.58 -13.00
C GLU A 179 0.21 1.21 -13.82
N GLY A 180 -0.47 0.12 -13.46
CA GLY A 180 -1.68 -0.32 -14.15
C GLY A 180 -2.83 0.68 -14.03
N LEU A 181 -3.10 1.16 -12.81
CA LEU A 181 -4.18 2.10 -12.54
C LEU A 181 -3.88 3.49 -13.11
N ASN A 182 -2.64 3.95 -13.03
CA ASN A 182 -2.20 5.23 -13.60
C ASN A 182 -2.29 5.21 -15.13
N ARG A 183 -1.84 4.14 -15.80
CA ARG A 183 -2.03 4.00 -17.27
C ARG A 183 -3.49 4.03 -17.69
N SER A 184 -4.41 3.60 -16.83
CA SER A 184 -5.85 3.66 -17.09
C SER A 184 -6.50 5.01 -16.74
N GLY A 185 -5.74 5.98 -16.21
CA GLY A 185 -6.24 7.30 -15.81
C GLY A 185 -7.03 7.31 -14.49
N ARG A 186 -7.13 6.17 -13.81
CA ARG A 186 -7.99 6.00 -12.62
C ARG A 186 -7.39 6.62 -11.37
N ILE A 187 -6.06 6.60 -11.25
CA ILE A 187 -5.36 7.29 -10.15
C ILE A 187 -5.55 8.79 -10.28
N GLU A 188 -5.32 9.36 -11.47
CA GLU A 188 -5.48 10.80 -11.71
C GLU A 188 -6.92 11.25 -11.44
N GLN A 189 -7.91 10.48 -11.90
CA GLN A 189 -9.31 10.75 -11.58
C GLN A 189 -9.52 10.76 -10.06
N ARG A 190 -9.07 9.73 -9.35
CA ARG A 190 -9.31 9.61 -7.91
C ARG A 190 -8.58 10.70 -7.11
N LEU A 191 -7.36 11.07 -7.49
CA LEU A 191 -6.64 12.19 -6.91
C LEU A 191 -7.37 13.51 -7.12
N HIS A 192 -7.95 13.74 -8.30
CA HIS A 192 -8.77 14.91 -8.57
C HIS A 192 -10.01 14.96 -7.66
N GLU A 193 -10.70 13.84 -7.47
CA GLU A 193 -11.85 13.72 -6.57
C GLU A 193 -11.48 14.02 -5.11
N LEU A 194 -10.34 13.51 -4.64
CA LEU A 194 -9.83 13.79 -3.29
C LEU A 194 -9.49 15.27 -3.10
N ARG A 195 -8.86 15.91 -4.09
CA ARG A 195 -8.44 17.32 -4.04
C ARG A 195 -9.61 18.30 -4.13
N THR A 196 -10.67 17.95 -4.86
CA THR A 196 -11.83 18.82 -5.11
C THR A 196 -13.03 18.52 -4.20
N GLY A 197 -13.03 17.39 -3.50
CA GLY A 197 -14.16 16.91 -2.71
C GLY A 197 -15.37 16.45 -3.55
N GLN A 198 -15.25 16.43 -4.88
CA GLN A 198 -16.32 15.98 -5.77
C GLN A 198 -16.16 14.48 -6.03
N THR A 199 -17.12 13.66 -5.57
CA THR A 199 -17.18 12.26 -5.97
C THR A 199 -17.87 12.16 -7.33
N SER A 200 -17.17 11.65 -8.35
CA SER A 200 -17.80 11.36 -9.64
C SER A 200 -18.89 10.30 -9.41
N ARG A 201 -20.15 10.64 -9.74
CA ARG A 201 -21.27 9.70 -9.64
C ARG A 201 -20.99 8.53 -10.58
N ARG A 202 -20.79 7.33 -10.01
CA ARG A 202 -20.71 6.08 -10.77
C ARG A 202 -21.90 6.00 -11.73
N PRO A 203 -21.71 5.71 -13.03
CA PRO A 203 -22.84 5.38 -13.90
C PRO A 203 -23.57 4.19 -13.28
N ARG A 204 -24.89 4.33 -13.09
CA ARG A 204 -25.76 3.22 -12.68
C ARG A 204 -25.47 2.05 -13.63
N LYS A 205 -25.11 0.88 -13.08
CA LYS A 205 -25.21 -0.37 -13.82
C LYS A 205 -26.65 -0.48 -14.28
N ASP A 206 -26.90 -0.23 -15.56
CA ASP A 206 -28.18 -0.52 -16.17
C ASP A 206 -28.45 -2.01 -15.92
N ARG A 207 -29.58 -2.29 -15.29
CA ARG A 207 -30.09 -3.65 -15.15
C ARG A 207 -30.27 -4.17 -16.57
N VAL A 208 -29.40 -5.10 -16.96
CA VAL A 208 -29.66 -5.94 -18.12
C VAL A 208 -30.97 -6.68 -17.82
N CYS A 209 -32.00 -6.35 -18.60
CA CYS A 209 -33.31 -7.00 -18.59
C CYS A 209 -33.21 -8.47 -18.99
#